data_AF-A0A2P4Y480-F1
#
_entry.id   AF-A0A2P4Y480-F1
#
_cell.length_a   1.000
_cell.length_b   1.000
_cell.length_c   1.000
_cell.angle_alpha   90.00
_cell.angle_beta   90.00
_cell.angle_gamma   90.00
#
_symmetry.space_group_name_H-M   'P 1'
#
loop_
_entity.id
_entity.type
_entity.pdbx_description
1 polymer ?
#
loop_
_entity_poly.entity_id
_entity_poly.type
_entity_poly.pdbx_seq_one_letter_code
_entity_poly.pdbx_strand_id
1 'polypeptide(L)'
;MSDDGARLMARYVRPIYTAIDNRQYKNAIKLCAHKRVAHLDIVQVLKAHCLERTGRVEEALDICRRIQHKQPTDDTLLNTMNLVFKLGGCEHEMLLTYEHACAVSNPPNEELYQSLFVAYARRGAFLKQQQTALKMFKAFGNIKYVCWAALSMMLQVEHGGTPARMLALAEKML
;
A
#
# COMPACT_ATOMS: atom_id res chain seq x y z
N MET A 1 8.55 11.08 18.75
CA MET A 1 8.29 9.83 19.50
C MET A 1 8.83 10.01 20.93
N SER A 2 8.04 9.72 21.96
CA SER A 2 8.50 9.75 23.35
C SER A 2 9.51 8.61 23.63
N ASP A 3 10.39 8.78 24.61
CA ASP A 3 11.40 7.78 25.02
C ASP A 3 10.78 6.41 25.33
N ASP A 4 9.58 6.41 25.91
CA ASP A 4 8.82 5.19 26.22
C ASP A 4 8.35 4.44 24.96
N GLY A 5 8.00 5.17 23.89
CA GLY A 5 7.64 4.58 22.60
C GLY A 5 8.82 3.89 21.92
N ALA A 6 10.01 4.49 21.96
CA ALA A 6 11.22 3.89 21.41
C ALA A 6 11.62 2.61 22.17
N ARG A 7 11.52 2.64 23.51
CA ARG A 7 11.76 1.47 24.36
C ARG A 7 10.76 0.34 24.08
N LEU A 8 9.49 0.67 23.85
CA LEU A 8 8.46 -0.30 23.52
C LEU A 8 8.72 -0.97 22.17
N MET A 9 9.10 -0.21 21.14
CA MET A 9 9.46 -0.73 19.83
C MET A 9 10.67 -1.66 19.90
N ALA A 10 11.75 -1.22 20.55
CA ALA A 10 12.98 -2.01 20.66
C ALA A 10 12.78 -3.30 21.47
N ARG A 11 12.01 -3.25 22.56
CA ARG A 11 11.85 -4.38 23.48
C ARG A 11 10.86 -5.44 22.99
N TYR A 12 9.78 -5.03 22.32
CA TYR A 12 8.67 -5.93 22.00
C TYR A 12 8.43 -6.09 20.50
N VAL A 13 8.60 -5.04 19.70
CA VAL A 13 8.33 -5.11 18.26
C VAL A 13 9.52 -5.66 17.49
N ARG A 14 10.76 -5.28 17.85
CA ARG A 14 11.97 -5.81 17.21
C ARG A 14 12.07 -7.35 17.28
N PRO A 15 11.78 -8.02 18.41
CA PRO A 15 11.74 -9.48 18.45
C PRO A 15 10.72 -10.12 17.49
N ILE A 16 9.60 -9.44 17.22
CA ILE A 16 8.60 -9.92 16.24
C ILE A 16 9.23 -9.93 14.85
N TYR A 17 9.86 -8.82 14.43
CA TYR A 17 10.59 -8.75 13.16
C TYR A 17 11.68 -9.82 13.07
N THR A 18 12.52 -9.95 14.10
CA THR A 18 13.57 -10.99 14.14
C THR A 18 13.00 -12.40 14.01
N ALA A 19 11.85 -12.70 14.61
CA ALA A 19 11.20 -13.99 14.45
C ALA A 19 10.66 -14.20 13.02
N ILE A 20 10.11 -13.15 12.40
CA ILE A 20 9.65 -13.17 11.00
C ILE A 20 10.82 -13.40 10.03
N ASP A 21 11.92 -12.67 10.20
CA ASP A 21 13.13 -12.76 9.37
C ASP A 21 13.72 -14.18 9.40
N ASN A 22 13.69 -14.81 10.59
CA ASN A 22 14.10 -16.20 10.79
C ASN A 22 13.02 -17.23 10.41
N ARG A 23 11.91 -16.81 9.79
CA ARG A 23 10.76 -17.64 9.38
C ARG A 23 10.10 -18.41 10.52
N GLN A 24 10.27 -17.95 11.76
CA GLN A 24 9.66 -18.53 12.96
C GLN A 24 8.23 -17.99 13.17
N TYR A 25 7.35 -18.13 12.19
CA TYR A 25 6.03 -17.47 12.18
C TYR A 25 5.14 -17.83 13.39
N LYS A 26 5.16 -19.09 13.85
CA LYS A 26 4.42 -19.51 15.06
C LYS A 26 4.95 -18.82 16.33
N ASN A 27 6.25 -18.54 16.40
CA ASN A 27 6.86 -17.79 17.50
C ASN A 27 6.48 -16.31 17.40
N ALA A 28 6.58 -15.71 16.21
CA ALA A 28 6.17 -14.33 15.96
C ALA A 28 4.70 -14.08 16.36
N ILE A 29 3.78 -15.00 16.05
CA ILE A 29 2.37 -14.91 16.48
C ILE A 29 2.24 -14.85 18.01
N LYS A 30 3.02 -15.65 18.75
CA LYS A 30 3.03 -15.61 20.22
C LYS A 30 3.53 -14.26 20.73
N LEU A 31 4.58 -13.71 20.12
CA LEU A 31 5.12 -12.39 20.46
C LEU A 31 4.11 -11.27 20.19
N CYS A 32 3.38 -11.34 19.07
CA CYS A 32 2.32 -10.37 18.75
C CYS A 32 1.15 -10.38 19.77
N ALA A 33 0.93 -11.49 20.48
CA ALA A 33 -0.12 -11.60 21.50
C ALA A 33 0.26 -10.92 22.84
N HIS A 34 1.48 -10.38 22.96
CA HIS A 34 1.93 -9.74 24.19
C HIS A 34 1.11 -8.49 24.51
N LYS A 35 0.52 -8.43 25.71
CA LYS A 35 -0.46 -7.39 26.13
C LYS A 35 0.02 -5.95 25.94
N ARG A 36 1.34 -5.71 26.08
CA ARG A 36 1.94 -4.37 25.89
C ARG A 36 1.90 -3.86 24.46
N VAL A 37 1.78 -4.74 23.46
CA VAL A 37 1.91 -4.37 22.04
C VAL A 37 0.80 -4.91 21.14
N ALA A 38 0.00 -5.87 21.60
CA ALA A 38 -1.05 -6.51 20.81
C ALA A 38 -2.11 -5.54 20.25
N HIS A 39 -2.29 -4.38 20.88
CA HIS A 39 -3.21 -3.32 20.44
C HIS A 39 -2.65 -2.46 19.31
N LEU A 40 -1.34 -2.47 19.07
CA LEU A 40 -0.71 -1.65 18.04
C LEU A 40 -1.04 -2.18 16.65
N ASP A 41 -1.46 -1.28 15.76
CA ASP A 41 -1.91 -1.66 14.41
C ASP A 41 -0.80 -2.35 13.62
N ILE A 42 0.45 -1.88 13.73
CA ILE A 42 1.61 -2.54 13.11
C ILE A 42 1.80 -3.98 13.62
N VAL A 43 1.62 -4.23 14.92
CA VAL A 43 1.75 -5.59 15.48
C VAL A 43 0.60 -6.49 15.04
N GLN A 44 -0.61 -5.94 14.92
CA GLN A 44 -1.75 -6.67 14.38
C GLN A 44 -1.52 -7.08 12.92
N VAL A 45 -1.02 -6.19 12.07
CA VAL A 45 -0.73 -6.51 10.66
C VAL A 45 0.48 -7.44 10.52
N LEU A 46 1.51 -7.34 11.37
CA LEU A 46 2.60 -8.33 11.43
C LEU A 46 2.08 -9.72 11.85
N LYS A 47 1.13 -9.77 12.79
CA LYS A 47 0.42 -11.02 13.13
C LYS A 47 -0.34 -11.55 11.91
N ALA A 48 -1.06 -10.70 11.18
CA ALA A 48 -1.76 -11.08 9.95
C ALA A 48 -0.80 -11.70 8.92
N HIS A 49 0.36 -11.08 8.69
CA HIS A 49 1.39 -11.67 7.84
C HIS A 49 1.80 -13.07 8.31
N CYS A 50 2.08 -13.25 9.60
CA CYS A 50 2.44 -14.58 10.12
C CYS A 50 1.30 -15.60 10.02
N LEU A 51 0.04 -15.17 10.16
CA LEU A 51 -1.15 -16.02 10.01
C LEU A 51 -1.28 -16.51 8.57
N GLU A 52 -1.11 -15.63 7.59
CA GLU A 52 -1.07 -16.00 6.17
C GLU A 52 0.05 -17.03 5.93
N ARG A 53 1.27 -16.77 6.40
CA ARG A 53 2.42 -17.69 6.25
C ARG A 53 2.22 -19.05 6.93
N THR A 54 1.20 -19.19 7.78
CA THR A 54 0.83 -20.44 8.45
C THR A 54 -0.49 -21.02 7.96
N GLY A 55 -1.03 -20.52 6.84
CA GLY A 55 -2.23 -21.05 6.16
C GLY A 55 -3.55 -20.49 6.68
N ARG A 56 -3.54 -19.54 7.63
CA ARG A 56 -4.74 -18.91 8.21
C ARG A 56 -5.08 -17.62 7.46
N VAL A 57 -5.30 -17.74 6.15
CA VAL A 57 -5.41 -16.60 5.22
C VAL A 57 -6.61 -15.70 5.55
N GLU A 58 -7.82 -16.25 5.73
CA GLU A 58 -9.01 -15.44 6.02
C GLU A 58 -8.88 -14.63 7.32
N GLU A 59 -8.31 -15.22 8.37
CA GLU A 59 -8.08 -14.49 9.63
C GLU A 59 -7.05 -13.36 9.46
N ALA A 60 -6.05 -13.56 8.60
CA ALA A 60 -5.09 -12.51 8.25
C ALA A 60 -5.78 -11.36 7.52
N LEU A 61 -6.60 -11.66 6.50
CA LEU A 61 -7.36 -10.67 5.74
C LEU A 61 -8.34 -9.90 6.64
N ASP A 62 -9.05 -10.58 7.54
CA ASP A 62 -9.98 -9.95 8.49
C ASP A 62 -9.28 -8.97 9.44
N ILE A 63 -8.04 -9.26 9.86
CA ILE A 63 -7.24 -8.28 10.61
C ILE A 63 -6.99 -7.04 9.76
N CYS A 64 -6.50 -7.21 8.52
CA CYS A 64 -6.21 -6.08 7.64
C CYS A 64 -7.45 -5.24 7.34
N ARG A 65 -8.60 -5.87 7.05
CA ARG A 65 -9.89 -5.18 6.83
C ARG A 65 -10.31 -4.36 8.04
N ARG A 66 -10.16 -4.89 9.26
CA ARG A 66 -10.42 -4.13 10.49
C ARG A 66 -9.52 -2.90 10.63
N ILE A 67 -8.25 -3.02 10.26
CA ILE A 67 -7.30 -1.90 10.27
C ILE A 67 -7.66 -0.87 9.20
N GLN A 68 -8.14 -1.26 8.02
CA GLN A 68 -8.58 -0.32 6.98
C GLN A 68 -9.66 0.66 7.48
N HIS A 69 -10.57 0.23 8.36
CA HIS A 69 -11.58 1.11 8.95
C HIS A 69 -11.01 2.26 9.80
N LYS A 70 -9.77 2.12 10.27
CA LYS A 70 -9.05 3.18 11.00
C LYS A 70 -8.37 4.19 10.07
N GLN A 71 -8.48 4.00 8.75
CA GLN A 71 -7.91 4.88 7.73
C GLN A 71 -6.40 5.12 7.94
N PRO A 72 -5.58 4.05 7.94
CA PRO A 72 -4.15 4.19 8.19
C PRO A 72 -3.45 5.00 7.09
N THR A 73 -2.47 5.80 7.50
CA THR A 73 -1.65 6.63 6.60
C THR A 73 -0.14 6.38 6.75
N ASP A 74 0.26 5.49 7.67
CA ASP A 74 1.66 5.14 7.90
C ASP A 74 2.17 4.17 6.83
N ASP A 75 3.29 4.51 6.19
CA ASP A 75 3.83 3.75 5.05
C ASP A 75 4.20 2.31 5.42
N THR A 76 4.79 2.08 6.60
CA THR A 76 5.19 0.73 7.03
C THR A 76 3.97 -0.14 7.23
N LEU A 77 2.93 0.39 7.86
CA LEU A 77 1.65 -0.26 8.05
C LEU A 77 0.98 -0.57 6.71
N LEU A 78 0.88 0.41 5.82
CA LEU A 78 0.27 0.26 4.49
C LEU A 78 0.99 -0.78 3.64
N ASN A 79 2.33 -0.77 3.64
CA ASN A 79 3.14 -1.74 2.91
C ASN A 79 2.95 -3.16 3.44
N THR A 80 2.89 -3.32 4.76
CA THR A 80 2.66 -4.63 5.39
C THR A 80 1.23 -5.11 5.10
N MET A 81 0.23 -4.24 5.13
CA MET A 81 -1.16 -4.58 4.76
C MET A 81 -1.25 -5.02 3.31
N ASN A 82 -0.62 -4.28 2.39
CA ASN A 82 -0.60 -4.62 0.97
C ASN A 82 0.06 -5.97 0.72
N LEU A 83 1.14 -6.30 1.44
CA LEU A 83 1.75 -7.63 1.39
C LEU A 83 0.76 -8.73 1.78
N VAL A 84 0.02 -8.55 2.88
CA VAL A 84 -0.99 -9.53 3.33
C VAL A 84 -2.12 -9.68 2.31
N PHE A 85 -2.69 -8.58 1.83
CA PHE A 85 -3.74 -8.63 0.81
C PHE A 85 -3.25 -9.29 -0.48
N LYS A 86 -2.04 -8.97 -0.93
CA LYS A 86 -1.43 -9.58 -2.12
C LYS A 86 -1.25 -11.09 -1.96
N LEU A 87 -0.72 -11.54 -0.82
CA LEU A 87 -0.54 -12.97 -0.54
C LEU A 87 -1.88 -13.71 -0.43
N GLY A 88 -2.93 -13.05 0.08
CA GLY A 88 -4.29 -13.58 0.11
C GLY A 88 -5.08 -13.45 -1.20
N GLY A 89 -4.50 -12.92 -2.28
CA GLY A 89 -5.22 -12.72 -3.56
C GLY A 89 -6.23 -11.56 -3.57
N CYS A 90 -6.25 -10.76 -2.50
CA CYS A 90 -7.19 -9.66 -2.27
C CYS A 90 -6.55 -8.27 -2.42
N GLU A 91 -5.48 -8.12 -3.21
CA GLU A 91 -4.74 -6.85 -3.36
C GLU A 91 -5.62 -5.66 -3.79
N HIS A 92 -6.70 -5.93 -4.54
CA HIS A 92 -7.66 -4.93 -4.97
C HIS A 92 -8.36 -4.20 -3.82
N GLU A 93 -8.44 -4.80 -2.62
CA GLU A 93 -9.05 -4.19 -1.44
C GLU A 93 -8.25 -2.99 -0.92
N MET A 94 -6.95 -2.89 -1.24
CA MET A 94 -6.10 -1.76 -0.81
C MET A 94 -6.42 -0.44 -1.52
N LEU A 95 -7.15 -0.46 -2.65
CA LEU A 95 -7.35 0.72 -3.49
C LEU A 95 -7.95 1.90 -2.70
N LEU A 96 -9.03 1.66 -1.95
CA LEU A 96 -9.69 2.71 -1.16
C LEU A 96 -8.80 3.23 -0.04
N THR A 97 -7.95 2.38 0.55
CA THR A 97 -6.98 2.78 1.57
C THR A 97 -5.91 3.69 0.97
N TYR A 98 -5.39 3.37 -0.21
CA TYR A 98 -4.43 4.23 -0.91
C TYR A 98 -5.06 5.55 -1.37
N GLU A 99 -6.30 5.53 -1.89
CA GLU A 99 -7.03 6.75 -2.24
C GLU A 99 -7.16 7.70 -1.03
N HIS A 100 -7.57 7.16 0.13
CA HIS A 100 -7.67 7.94 1.35
C HIS A 100 -6.31 8.49 1.81
N ALA A 101 -5.30 7.62 1.94
CA ALA A 101 -4.00 8.00 2.45
C ALA A 101 -3.34 9.09 1.55
N CYS A 102 -3.44 8.97 0.23
CA CYS A 102 -2.98 10.00 -0.72
C CYS A 102 -3.71 11.33 -0.56
N ALA A 103 -5.01 11.31 -0.24
CA ALA A 103 -5.83 12.51 -0.13
C ALA A 103 -5.51 13.32 1.13
N VAL A 104 -5.10 12.65 2.22
CA VAL A 104 -4.77 13.31 3.49
C VAL A 104 -3.26 13.52 3.70
N SER A 105 -2.42 12.91 2.87
CA SER A 105 -0.96 13.07 2.90
C SER A 105 -0.55 14.51 2.60
N ASN A 106 0.03 15.17 3.60
CA ASN A 106 0.59 16.52 3.49
C ASN A 106 1.89 16.62 4.32
N PRO A 107 3.07 16.84 3.71
CA PRO A 107 3.28 16.97 2.27
C PRO A 107 2.94 15.68 1.50
N PRO A 108 2.67 15.76 0.18
CA PRO A 108 2.41 14.59 -0.63
C PRO A 108 3.56 13.56 -0.55
N ASN A 109 3.22 12.28 -0.38
CA ASN A 109 4.18 11.17 -0.31
C ASN A 109 4.34 10.47 -1.66
N GLU A 110 5.55 10.51 -2.24
CA GLU A 110 5.83 9.96 -3.57
C GLU A 110 5.57 8.45 -3.66
N GLU A 111 6.01 7.66 -2.69
CA GLU A 111 5.84 6.19 -2.66
C GLU A 111 4.37 5.77 -2.58
N LEU A 112 3.58 6.52 -1.80
CA LEU A 112 2.17 6.29 -1.66
C LEU A 112 1.40 6.54 -2.97
N TYR A 113 1.75 7.64 -3.66
CA TYR A 113 1.18 7.94 -4.98
C TYR A 113 1.61 6.91 -6.04
N GLN A 114 2.83 6.37 -5.97
CA GLN A 114 3.26 5.25 -6.84
C GLN A 114 2.41 4.00 -6.59
N SER A 115 2.16 3.66 -5.32
CA SER A 115 1.30 2.53 -4.96
C SER A 115 -0.13 2.70 -5.48
N LEU A 116 -0.70 3.91 -5.38
CA LEU A 116 -2.00 4.25 -5.92
C LEU A 116 -2.04 4.16 -7.46
N PHE A 117 -1.01 4.65 -8.15
CA PHE A 117 -0.88 4.55 -9.61
C PHE A 117 -0.92 3.08 -10.07
N VAL A 118 -0.14 2.21 -9.42
CA VAL A 118 -0.11 0.77 -9.73
C VAL A 118 -1.46 0.10 -9.41
N ALA A 119 -2.11 0.49 -8.31
CA ALA A 119 -3.44 -0.03 -7.97
C ALA A 119 -4.49 0.32 -9.04
N TYR A 120 -4.48 1.55 -9.58
CA TYR A 120 -5.36 1.92 -10.68
C TYR A 120 -5.05 1.15 -11.97
N ALA A 121 -3.77 0.96 -12.30
CA ALA A 121 -3.34 0.19 -13.46
C ALA A 121 -3.91 -1.23 -13.44
N ARG A 122 -3.77 -1.93 -12.30
CA ARG A 122 -4.28 -3.29 -12.10
C ARG A 122 -5.80 -3.41 -12.19
N ARG A 123 -6.52 -2.33 -11.88
CA ARG A 123 -7.99 -2.27 -11.99
C ARG A 123 -8.47 -1.79 -13.37
N GLY A 124 -7.57 -1.46 -14.29
CA GLY A 124 -7.94 -0.85 -15.57
C GLY A 124 -8.51 0.56 -15.46
N ALA A 125 -8.30 1.24 -14.32
CA ALA A 125 -8.79 2.59 -14.08
C ALA A 125 -7.86 3.65 -14.71
N PHE A 126 -7.63 3.53 -16.02
CA PHE A 126 -6.57 4.25 -16.73
C PHE A 126 -6.72 5.78 -16.71
N LEU A 127 -7.96 6.30 -16.64
CA LEU A 127 -8.20 7.75 -16.45
C LEU A 127 -7.69 8.22 -15.09
N LYS A 128 -8.03 7.50 -14.01
CA LYS A 128 -7.53 7.82 -12.66
C LYS A 128 -6.02 7.63 -12.58
N GLN A 129 -5.48 6.62 -13.25
CA GLN A 129 -4.04 6.39 -13.37
C GLN A 129 -3.32 7.60 -14.02
N GLN A 130 -3.83 8.10 -15.14
CA GLN A 130 -3.32 9.31 -15.81
C GLN A 130 -3.35 10.53 -14.88
N GLN A 131 -4.50 10.77 -14.24
CA GLN A 131 -4.66 11.90 -13.32
C GLN A 131 -3.69 11.83 -12.14
N THR A 132 -3.46 10.64 -11.58
CA THR A 132 -2.46 10.42 -10.53
C THR A 132 -1.06 10.76 -11.02
N ALA A 133 -0.65 10.29 -12.21
CA ALA A 133 0.67 10.61 -12.77
C ALA A 133 0.88 12.12 -12.98
N LEU A 134 -0.12 12.84 -13.49
CA LEU A 134 -0.05 14.30 -13.63
C LEU A 134 0.08 15.02 -12.28
N LYS A 135 -0.65 14.55 -11.24
CA LYS A 135 -0.49 15.07 -9.87
C LYS A 135 0.93 14.84 -9.35
N MET A 136 1.50 13.66 -9.59
CA MET A 136 2.88 13.35 -9.20
C MET A 136 3.90 14.23 -9.91
N PHE A 137 3.75 14.48 -11.22
CA PHE A 137 4.62 15.41 -11.93
C PHE A 137 4.56 16.81 -11.32
N LYS A 138 3.35 17.32 -11.04
CA LYS A 138 3.16 18.62 -10.41
C LYS A 138 3.78 18.70 -9.01
N ALA A 139 3.70 17.63 -8.22
CA ALA A 139 4.18 17.60 -6.84
C ALA A 139 5.71 17.39 -6.74
N PHE A 140 6.30 16.57 -7.61
CA PHE A 140 7.69 16.10 -7.47
C PHE A 140 8.62 16.51 -8.62
N GLY A 141 8.08 17.07 -9.72
CA GLY A 141 8.87 17.61 -10.85
C GLY A 141 9.61 16.56 -11.69
N ASN A 142 9.43 15.27 -11.44
CA ASN A 142 10.17 14.21 -12.15
C ASN A 142 9.48 13.86 -13.48
N ILE A 143 10.23 13.99 -14.59
CA ILE A 143 9.76 13.74 -15.96
C ILE A 143 9.18 12.33 -16.17
N LYS A 144 9.62 11.33 -15.39
CA LYS A 144 9.09 9.96 -15.47
C LYS A 144 7.55 9.93 -15.32
N TYR A 145 6.99 10.87 -14.56
CA TYR A 145 5.55 10.98 -14.33
C TYR A 145 4.77 11.52 -15.52
N VAL A 146 5.43 12.29 -16.40
CA VAL A 146 4.84 12.67 -17.69
C VAL A 146 4.75 11.44 -18.60
N CYS A 147 5.80 10.63 -18.65
CA CYS A 147 5.79 9.36 -19.40
C CYS A 147 4.71 8.40 -18.88
N TRP A 148 4.52 8.33 -17.56
CA TRP A 148 3.44 7.53 -16.95
C TRP A 148 2.05 8.03 -17.34
N ALA A 149 1.85 9.34 -17.43
CA ALA A 149 0.59 9.92 -17.89
C ALA A 149 0.35 9.60 -19.37
N ALA A 150 1.37 9.73 -20.22
CA ALA A 150 1.29 9.36 -21.65
C ALA A 150 0.94 7.87 -21.84
N LEU A 151 1.62 6.98 -21.11
CA LEU A 151 1.31 5.54 -21.11
C LEU A 151 -0.14 5.27 -20.69
N SER A 152 -0.61 5.93 -19.64
CA SER A 152 -2.00 5.79 -19.16
C SER A 152 -3.02 6.26 -20.20
N MET A 153 -2.69 7.26 -21.02
CA MET A 153 -3.54 7.70 -22.14
C MET A 153 -3.59 6.68 -23.27
N MET A 154 -2.45 6.07 -23.61
CA MET A 154 -2.42 4.99 -24.62
C MET A 154 -3.30 3.81 -24.18
N LEU A 155 -3.22 3.41 -22.90
CA LEU A 155 -4.06 2.35 -22.33
C LEU A 155 -5.56 2.70 -22.37
N GLN A 156 -5.95 3.97 -22.16
CA GLN A 156 -7.34 4.43 -22.30
C GLN A 156 -7.88 4.27 -23.72
N VAL A 157 -7.05 4.51 -24.74
CA VAL A 157 -7.43 4.34 -26.15
C VAL A 157 -7.58 2.85 -26.48
N GLU A 158 -6.61 2.04 -26.06
CA GLU A 158 -6.59 0.61 -26.36
C GLU A 158 -7.74 -0.16 -25.69
N HIS A 159 -8.08 0.17 -24.43
CA HIS A 159 -9.01 -0.63 -23.62
C HIS A 159 -10.33 0.08 -23.27
N GLY A 160 -10.41 1.40 -23.42
CA GLY A 160 -11.52 2.22 -22.92
C GLY A 160 -12.43 2.83 -24.00
N GLY A 161 -12.24 2.49 -25.28
CA GLY A 161 -13.00 3.08 -26.39
C GLY A 161 -12.75 4.58 -26.58
N THR A 162 -11.63 5.07 -26.04
CA THR A 162 -11.29 6.49 -26.06
C THR A 162 -10.84 6.91 -27.47
N PRO A 163 -11.19 8.11 -27.97
CA PRO A 163 -10.86 8.50 -29.34
C PRO A 163 -9.35 8.50 -29.62
N ALA A 164 -8.95 7.92 -30.75
CA ALA A 164 -7.55 7.80 -31.18
C ALA A 164 -6.79 9.15 -31.24
N ARG A 165 -7.50 10.28 -31.35
CA ARG A 165 -6.90 11.63 -31.25
C ARG A 165 -6.14 11.86 -29.94
N MET A 166 -6.43 11.11 -28.87
CA MET A 166 -5.65 11.17 -27.63
C MET A 166 -4.23 10.61 -27.78
N LEU A 167 -3.97 9.74 -28.76
CA LEU A 167 -2.60 9.23 -29.03
C LEU A 167 -1.67 10.36 -29.45
N ALA A 168 -2.13 11.27 -30.32
CA ALA A 168 -1.35 12.44 -30.73
C ALA A 168 -1.03 13.39 -29.57
N LEU A 169 -1.85 13.40 -28.51
CA LEU A 169 -1.55 14.16 -27.30
C LEU A 169 -0.54 13.41 -26.41
N ALA A 170 -0.66 12.08 -26.29
CA ALA A 170 0.30 11.26 -25.56
C ALA A 170 1.71 11.33 -26.19
N GLU A 171 1.81 11.30 -27.52
CA GLU A 171 3.09 11.45 -28.24
C GLU A 171 3.76 12.79 -27.96
N LYS A 172 3.00 13.88 -27.85
CA LYS A 172 3.54 15.23 -27.54
C LYS A 172 4.04 15.38 -26.10
N MET A 173 3.70 14.44 -25.23
CA MET A 173 4.14 14.44 -23.83
C MET A 173 5.48 13.70 -23.63
N LEU A 174 5.93 12.93 -24.62
CA LEU A 174 7.21 12.23 -24.64
C LEU A 174 8.31 13.10 -25.25
#